data_AF-A0A820HDY4-F1
#
_entry.id   AF-A0A820HDY4-F1
#
_cell.length_a   1.000
_cell.length_b   1.000
_cell.length_c   1.000
_cell.angle_alpha   90.00
_cell.angle_beta   90.00
_cell.angle_gamma   90.00
#
_symmetry.space_group_name_H-M   'P 1'
#
loop_
_entity.id
_entity.type
_entity.pdbx_description
1 polymer ?
#
loop_
_entity_poly.entity_id
_entity_poly.type
_entity_poly.pdbx_seq_one_letter_code
_entity_poly.pdbx_strand_id
1 'polypeptide(L)'
;MCSSPSVAVRQKSNIQTARYLVIGTLCFWCIHEIPFFILQDLVIVGGTPMCINTNTIFAQYRSYFVALCVVTIIPIIVISIFGFLTVRHMKTIAVTRTLSSLTRQTISMALFQIVAVLVFNGPNAASIIYSVVTANVAKDTYRRAVEQPISLLIATYSYGPFA
;
A
#
# COMPACT_ATOMS: atom_id res chain seq x y z
N MET A 1 -19.54 14.96 21.48
CA MET A 1 -18.95 14.62 20.17
C MET A 1 -18.87 15.90 19.31
N CYS A 2 -17.74 16.61 19.31
CA CYS A 2 -17.56 17.83 18.52
C CYS A 2 -16.29 17.75 17.66
N SER A 3 -16.36 17.02 16.55
CA SER A 3 -15.37 17.08 15.47
C SER A 3 -15.54 18.40 14.69
N SER A 4 -14.53 19.26 14.73
CA SER A 4 -14.38 20.53 14.00
C SER A 4 -15.42 21.66 14.27
N PRO A 5 -14.99 22.93 14.48
CA PRO A 5 -15.89 24.06 14.67
C PRO A 5 -16.60 24.52 13.39
N SER A 6 -16.17 24.08 12.20
CA SER A 6 -16.80 24.42 10.93
C SER A 6 -17.91 23.43 10.56
N VAL A 7 -19.15 23.94 10.42
CA VAL A 7 -20.34 23.17 10.00
C VAL A 7 -20.15 22.54 8.61
N ALA A 8 -19.46 23.24 7.71
CA ALA A 8 -19.15 22.75 6.37
C ALA A 8 -18.23 21.51 6.37
N VAL A 9 -17.26 21.47 7.30
CA VAL A 9 -16.34 20.32 7.45
C VAL A 9 -17.08 19.13 8.08
N ARG A 10 -18.02 19.38 9.01
CA ARG A 10 -18.90 18.33 9.57
C ARG A 10 -19.82 17.72 8.52
N GLN A 11 -20.40 18.53 7.64
CA GLN A 11 -21.27 18.03 6.57
C GLN A 11 -20.52 17.17 5.53
N LYS A 12 -19.23 17.45 5.27
CA LYS A 12 -18.41 16.60 4.38
C LYS A 12 -18.09 15.22 4.97
N SER A 13 -18.11 15.06 6.28
CA SER A 13 -17.90 13.79 6.98
C SER A 13 -19.22 13.06 7.25
N ASN A 14 -20.10 12.99 6.26
CA ASN A 14 -21.36 12.25 6.37
C ASN A 14 -21.12 10.75 6.16
N ILE A 15 -21.72 9.90 7.01
CA ILE A 15 -21.65 8.44 6.91
C ILE A 15 -22.17 7.92 5.56
N GLN A 16 -23.12 8.64 4.94
CA GLN A 16 -23.61 8.32 3.61
C GLN A 16 -22.52 8.48 2.54
N THR A 17 -21.79 9.60 2.57
CA THR A 17 -20.65 9.85 1.67
C THR A 17 -19.55 8.82 1.90
N ALA A 18 -19.26 8.47 3.16
CA ALA A 18 -18.29 7.42 3.46
C ALA A 18 -18.70 6.05 2.87
N ARG A 19 -19.98 5.69 2.93
CA ARG A 19 -20.49 4.45 2.31
C ARG A 19 -20.32 4.47 0.79
N TYR A 20 -20.67 5.57 0.13
CA TYR A 20 -20.49 5.69 -1.32
C TYR A 20 -19.01 5.61 -1.72
N LEU A 21 -18.11 6.22 -0.93
CA LEU A 21 -16.67 6.12 -1.17
C LEU A 21 -16.18 4.68 -1.02
N VAL A 22 -16.59 3.96 0.04
CA VAL A 22 -16.19 2.56 0.24
C VAL A 22 -16.68 1.69 -0.92
N ILE A 23 -17.95 1.80 -1.31
CA ILE A 23 -18.50 1.03 -2.43
C ILE A 23 -17.78 1.39 -3.73
N GLY A 24 -17.58 2.67 -4.01
CA GLY A 24 -16.86 3.13 -5.20
C GLY A 24 -15.42 2.60 -5.25
N THR A 25 -14.71 2.63 -4.12
CA THR A 25 -13.36 2.07 -4.01
C THR A 25 -13.37 0.56 -4.25
N LEU A 26 -14.30 -0.19 -3.67
CA LEU A 26 -14.42 -1.64 -3.91
C LEU A 26 -14.69 -1.94 -5.38
N CYS A 27 -15.65 -1.25 -6.01
CA CYS A 27 -15.94 -1.45 -7.43
C CYS A 27 -14.73 -1.11 -8.31
N PHE A 28 -14.02 -0.03 -8.01
CA PHE A 28 -12.80 0.35 -8.73
C PHE A 28 -11.74 -0.75 -8.65
N TRP A 29 -11.46 -1.28 -7.45
CA TRP A 29 -10.49 -2.36 -7.28
C TRP A 29 -10.93 -3.64 -7.98
N CYS A 30 -12.20 -4.04 -7.87
CA CYS A 30 -12.71 -5.21 -8.58
C CYS A 30 -12.50 -5.08 -10.10
N ILE A 31 -12.84 -3.92 -10.68
CA ILE A 31 -12.67 -3.69 -12.12
C ILE A 31 -11.19 -3.69 -12.51
N HIS A 32 -10.33 -3.10 -11.68
CA HIS A 32 -8.90 -3.04 -11.92
C HIS A 32 -8.22 -4.42 -11.88
N GLU A 33 -8.73 -5.36 -11.09
CA GLU A 33 -8.20 -6.72 -11.00
C GLU A 33 -8.72 -7.67 -12.10
N ILE A 34 -9.79 -7.34 -12.84
CA ILE A 34 -10.31 -8.19 -13.93
C ILE A 34 -9.24 -8.52 -14.99
N PRO A 35 -8.47 -7.54 -15.53
CA PRO A 35 -7.41 -7.84 -16.50
C PRO A 35 -6.34 -8.78 -15.95
N PHE A 36 -6.09 -8.75 -14.64
CA PHE A 36 -5.14 -9.65 -14.00
C PHE A 36 -5.61 -11.10 -14.07
N PHE A 37 -6.88 -11.35 -13.80
CA PHE A 37 -7.46 -12.69 -13.90
C PHE A 37 -7.51 -13.23 -15.34
N ILE A 38 -7.77 -12.37 -16.32
CA ILE A 38 -7.94 -12.80 -17.73
C ILE A 38 -6.58 -13.03 -18.42
N LEU A 39 -5.56 -12.23 -18.10
CA LEU A 39 -4.27 -12.24 -18.79
C LEU A 39 -3.21 -13.12 -18.10
N GLN A 40 -3.57 -13.77 -16.99
CA GLN A 40 -2.74 -14.80 -16.36
C GLN A 40 -2.97 -16.16 -17.01
N ASP A 41 -1.87 -16.83 -17.36
CA ASP A 41 -1.92 -18.17 -17.92
C ASP A 41 -0.87 -19.08 -17.24
N LEU A 42 -1.12 -20.38 -17.27
CA LEU A 42 -0.24 -21.38 -16.71
C LEU A 42 0.76 -21.85 -17.76
N VAL A 43 2.00 -21.37 -17.66
CA VAL A 43 3.07 -21.71 -18.61
C VAL A 43 4.13 -22.55 -17.90
N ILE A 44 4.60 -23.60 -18.57
CA ILE A 44 5.68 -24.44 -18.06
C ILE A 44 7.02 -23.75 -18.38
N VAL A 45 7.70 -23.29 -17.33
CA VAL A 45 9.02 -22.66 -17.44
C VAL A 45 10.01 -23.52 -16.65
N GLY A 46 11.02 -24.07 -17.32
CA GLY A 46 12.03 -24.91 -16.68
C GLY A 46 11.49 -26.22 -16.09
N GLY A 47 10.38 -26.74 -16.62
CA GLY A 47 9.73 -27.98 -16.12
C GLY A 47 8.76 -27.76 -14.95
N THR A 48 8.67 -26.54 -14.43
CA THR A 48 7.69 -26.19 -13.38
C THR A 48 6.55 -25.35 -13.96
N PRO A 49 5.28 -25.67 -13.65
CA PRO A 49 4.15 -24.83 -14.04
C PRO A 49 4.19 -23.53 -13.23
N MET A 50 4.24 -22.39 -13.93
CA MET A 50 4.21 -21.06 -13.31
C MET A 50 3.07 -20.24 -13.90
N CYS A 51 2.35 -19.52 -13.04
CA CYS A 51 1.33 -18.57 -13.48
C CYS A 51 2.00 -17.27 -13.88
N ILE A 52 2.06 -17.01 -15.19
CA ILE A 52 2.71 -15.83 -15.75
C ILE A 52 1.74 -15.03 -16.60
N ASN A 53 2.00 -13.73 -16.67
CA ASN A 53 1.22 -12.83 -17.49
C ASN A 53 1.69 -12.96 -18.96
N THR A 54 0.80 -13.38 -19.85
CA THR A 54 1.16 -13.63 -21.25
C THR A 54 1.27 -12.36 -22.07
N ASN A 55 0.64 -11.27 -21.62
CA ASN A 55 0.69 -9.98 -22.29
C ASN A 55 1.84 -9.11 -21.75
N THR A 56 2.84 -8.85 -22.59
CA THR A 56 4.03 -8.07 -22.23
C THR A 56 3.72 -6.61 -21.90
N ILE A 57 2.77 -5.98 -22.60
CA ILE A 57 2.36 -4.59 -22.35
C ILE A 57 1.70 -4.49 -20.98
N PHE A 58 0.78 -5.40 -20.67
CA PHE A 58 0.11 -5.42 -19.38
C PHE A 58 1.06 -5.78 -18.24
N ALA A 59 2.03 -6.67 -18.47
CA ALA A 59 3.09 -6.99 -17.51
C ALA A 59 3.96 -5.76 -17.19
N GLN A 60 4.30 -4.94 -18.19
CA GLN A 60 5.02 -3.69 -17.98
C GLN A 60 4.16 -2.66 -17.22
N TYR A 61 2.90 -2.45 -17.62
CA TYR A 61 1.97 -1.58 -16.89
C TYR A 61 1.87 -1.98 -15.41
N ARG A 62 1.71 -3.27 -15.13
CA ARG A 62 1.63 -3.77 -13.75
C ARG A 62 2.91 -3.53 -12.96
N SER A 63 4.07 -3.82 -13.55
CA SER A 63 5.36 -3.75 -12.86
C SER A 63 5.82 -2.31 -12.63
N TYR A 64 5.67 -1.45 -13.62
CA TYR A 64 6.20 -0.07 -13.58
C TYR A 64 5.18 0.95 -13.06
N PHE A 65 3.89 0.75 -13.29
CA PHE A 65 2.87 1.71 -12.88
C PHE A 65 2.08 1.24 -11.65
N VAL A 66 1.51 0.04 -11.69
CA VAL A 66 0.66 -0.43 -10.57
C VAL A 66 1.49 -0.69 -9.32
N ALA A 67 2.53 -1.53 -9.41
CA ALA A 67 3.34 -1.92 -8.26
C ALA A 67 4.10 -0.73 -7.65
N LEU A 68 4.64 0.16 -8.48
CA LEU A 68 5.38 1.34 -8.02
C LEU A 68 4.48 2.51 -7.62
N CYS A 69 3.61 2.97 -8.49
CA CYS A 69 2.86 4.19 -8.20
C CYS A 69 1.70 3.88 -7.25
N VAL A 70 0.87 2.90 -7.61
CA VAL A 70 -0.43 2.67 -6.96
C VAL A 70 -0.28 1.92 -5.63
N VAL A 71 0.59 0.91 -5.57
CA VAL A 71 0.72 0.04 -4.39
C VAL A 71 1.77 0.56 -3.39
N THR A 72 2.81 1.26 -3.85
CA THR A 72 3.92 1.67 -2.98
C THR A 72 3.99 3.18 -2.76
N ILE A 73 4.22 3.98 -3.81
CA ILE A 73 4.47 5.43 -3.65
C ILE A 73 3.24 6.18 -3.12
N ILE A 74 2.08 6.02 -3.78
CA ILE A 74 0.87 6.77 -3.40
C ILE A 74 0.43 6.45 -1.96
N PRO A 75 0.31 5.17 -1.54
CA PRO A 75 -0.12 4.85 -0.18
C PRO A 75 0.85 5.37 0.87
N ILE A 76 2.17 5.24 0.65
CA ILE A 76 3.19 5.73 1.60
C ILE A 76 3.09 7.25 1.75
N ILE A 77 2.95 8.01 0.65
CA ILE A 77 2.80 9.46 0.69
C ILE A 77 1.53 9.85 1.43
N VAL A 78 0.40 9.24 1.07
CA VAL A 78 -0.91 9.52 1.67
C VAL A 78 -0.89 9.23 3.18
N ILE A 79 -0.41 8.05 3.57
CA ILE A 79 -0.28 7.63 4.96
C ILE A 79 0.67 8.55 5.74
N SER A 80 1.79 8.96 5.15
CA SER A 80 2.74 9.85 5.80
C SER A 80 2.15 11.25 6.03
N ILE A 81 1.43 11.80 5.05
CA ILE A 81 0.72 13.08 5.18
C ILE A 81 -0.33 12.98 6.29
N PHE A 82 -1.20 11.96 6.25
CA PHE A 82 -2.23 11.78 7.27
C PHE A 82 -1.65 11.50 8.65
N GLY A 83 -0.54 10.75 8.75
CA GLY A 83 0.18 10.51 9.99
C GLY A 83 0.72 11.81 10.58
N PHE A 84 1.40 12.62 9.76
CA PHE A 84 1.92 13.93 10.17
C PHE A 84 0.81 14.88 10.63
N LEU A 85 -0.28 14.98 9.85
CA LEU A 85 -1.43 15.82 10.21
C LEU A 85 -2.08 15.35 11.52
N THR A 86 -2.21 14.04 11.72
CA THR A 86 -2.72 13.45 12.95
C THR A 86 -1.87 13.83 14.16
N VAL A 87 -0.55 13.68 14.07
CA VAL A 87 0.37 14.04 15.17
C VAL A 87 0.32 15.55 15.45
N ARG A 88 0.30 16.38 14.41
CA ARG A 88 0.17 17.84 14.57
C ARG A 88 -1.14 18.20 15.26
N HIS A 89 -2.25 17.60 14.84
CA HIS A 89 -3.56 17.84 15.42
C HIS A 89 -3.64 17.42 16.89
N MET A 90 -3.04 16.27 17.25
CA MET A 90 -2.93 15.85 18.64
C MET A 90 -2.16 16.84 19.50
N LYS A 91 -1.01 17.34 19.03
CA LYS A 91 -0.21 18.34 19.76
C LYS A 91 -1.00 19.62 19.99
N THR A 92 -1.71 20.11 18.97
CA THR A 92 -2.56 21.30 19.10
C THR A 92 -3.71 21.07 20.07
N ILE A 93 -4.40 19.94 19.99
CA ILE A 93 -5.52 19.68 20.90
C ILE A 93 -5.03 19.48 22.34
N ALA A 94 -3.94 18.75 22.57
CA ALA A 94 -3.39 18.55 23.91
C ALA A 94 -3.08 19.86 24.64
N VAL A 95 -2.74 20.92 23.91
CA VAL A 95 -2.50 22.27 24.46
C VAL A 95 -3.82 23.04 24.71
N THR A 96 -4.85 22.83 23.90
CA THR A 96 -6.06 23.68 23.92
C THR A 96 -7.29 23.03 24.59
N ARG A 97 -7.42 21.69 24.57
CA ARG A 97 -8.59 20.96 25.08
C ARG A 97 -8.26 19.54 25.53
N THR A 98 -8.99 19.05 26.52
CA THR A 98 -8.98 17.63 26.90
C THR A 98 -9.70 16.79 25.85
N LEU A 99 -8.97 15.88 25.20
CA LEU A 99 -9.56 14.85 24.34
C LEU A 99 -10.32 13.82 25.17
N SER A 100 -11.45 13.36 24.66
CA SER A 100 -12.09 12.15 25.18
C SER A 100 -11.13 10.96 25.06
N SER A 101 -11.11 10.09 26.08
CA SER A 101 -10.31 8.86 26.11
C SER A 101 -10.53 8.00 24.85
N LEU A 102 -11.78 7.91 24.39
CA LEU A 102 -12.16 7.18 23.18
C LEU A 102 -11.48 7.73 21.92
N THR A 103 -11.51 9.06 21.72
CA THR A 103 -10.87 9.70 20.56
C THR A 103 -9.37 9.52 20.57
N ARG A 104 -8.74 9.64 21.75
CA ARG A 104 -7.30 9.40 21.90
C ARG A 104 -6.93 7.96 21.58
N GLN A 105 -7.76 6.99 21.98
CA GLN A 105 -7.55 5.58 21.66
C GLN A 105 -7.66 5.31 20.16
N THR A 106 -8.69 5.83 19.48
CA THR A 106 -8.84 5.68 18.02
C THR A 106 -7.66 6.28 17.26
N ILE A 107 -7.17 7.45 17.67
CA ILE A 107 -6.00 8.07 17.05
C ILE A 107 -4.74 7.24 17.30
N SER A 108 -4.55 6.74 18.52
CA SER A 108 -3.40 5.87 18.85
C SER A 108 -3.40 4.58 18.03
N MET A 109 -4.58 3.98 17.81
CA MET A 109 -4.74 2.82 16.93
C MET A 109 -4.38 3.15 15.48
N ALA A 110 -4.84 4.29 14.96
CA ALA A 110 -4.52 4.72 13.60
C ALA A 110 -3.02 4.98 13.42
N LEU A 111 -2.36 5.65 14.37
CA LEU A 111 -0.91 5.87 14.30
C LEU A 111 -0.13 4.55 14.36
N PHE A 112 -0.55 3.61 15.20
CA PHE A 112 0.05 2.27 15.23
C PHE A 112 -0.11 1.55 13.89
N GLN A 113 -1.30 1.60 13.27
CA GLN A 113 -1.53 1.03 11.94
C GLN A 113 -0.63 1.68 10.88
N ILE A 114 -0.47 3.00 10.91
CA ILE A 114 0.42 3.73 10.00
C ILE A 114 1.87 3.25 10.15
N VAL A 115 2.38 3.18 11.37
CA VAL A 115 3.74 2.70 11.65
C VAL A 115 3.91 1.24 11.22
N ALA A 116 2.95 0.38 11.53
CA ALA A 116 2.96 -1.02 11.11
C ALA A 116 3.02 -1.15 9.59
N VAL A 117 2.18 -0.41 8.86
CA VAL A 117 2.19 -0.43 7.39
C VAL A 117 3.55 0.00 6.85
N LEU A 118 4.15 1.07 7.39
CA LEU A 118 5.47 1.53 6.94
C LEU A 118 6.58 0.51 7.23
N VAL A 119 6.55 -0.13 8.40
CA VAL A 119 7.57 -1.13 8.78
C VAL A 119 7.43 -2.41 7.95
N PHE A 120 6.22 -2.91 7.73
CA PHE A 120 6.00 -4.16 7.00
C PHE A 120 6.00 -4.00 5.48
N ASN A 121 5.49 -2.88 4.94
CA ASN A 121 5.44 -2.66 3.49
C ASN A 121 6.62 -1.84 2.95
N GLY A 122 7.30 -1.06 3.79
CA GLY A 122 8.45 -0.25 3.39
C GLY A 122 9.59 -1.07 2.75
N PRO A 123 10.03 -2.18 3.36
CA PRO A 123 11.05 -3.06 2.77
C PRO A 123 10.65 -3.61 1.40
N ASN A 124 9.39 -4.03 1.25
CA ASN A 124 8.86 -4.50 -0.03
C ASN A 124 8.83 -3.38 -1.08
N ALA A 125 8.43 -2.16 -0.69
CA ALA A 125 8.46 -1.00 -1.58
C ALA A 125 9.89 -0.71 -2.08
N ALA A 126 10.87 -0.72 -1.17
CA ALA A 126 12.28 -0.54 -1.52
C ALA A 126 12.78 -1.64 -2.48
N SER A 127 12.40 -2.89 -2.24
CA SER A 127 12.73 -4.04 -3.10
C SER A 127 12.15 -3.89 -4.51
N ILE A 128 10.88 -3.47 -4.64
CA ILE A 128 10.24 -3.25 -5.95
C ILE A 128 10.92 -2.10 -6.69
N ILE A 129 11.21 -0.98 -6.02
CA ILE A 129 11.94 0.15 -6.61
C ILE A 129 13.33 -0.30 -7.09
N TYR A 130 14.07 -1.03 -6.26
CA TYR A 130 15.37 -1.57 -6.62
C TYR A 130 15.29 -2.51 -7.84
N SER A 131 14.29 -3.39 -7.87
CA SER A 131 14.06 -4.31 -8.99
C SER A 131 13.77 -3.57 -10.30
N VAL A 132 12.97 -2.51 -10.25
CA VAL A 132 12.63 -1.69 -11.43
C VAL A 132 13.84 -0.88 -11.90
N VAL A 133 14.54 -0.20 -10.99
CA VAL A 133 15.71 0.63 -11.33
C VAL A 133 16.84 -0.21 -11.91
N THR A 134 17.01 -1.44 -11.41
CA THR A 134 18.07 -2.36 -11.89
C THR A 134 17.61 -3.28 -13.02
N ALA A 135 16.40 -3.09 -13.56
CA ALA A 135 15.83 -3.98 -14.58
C ALA A 135 16.68 -4.05 -15.87
N ASN A 136 17.32 -2.93 -16.25
CA ASN A 136 18.16 -2.84 -17.44
C ASN A 136 19.65 -3.13 -17.18
N VAL A 137 20.02 -3.46 -15.94
CA VAL A 137 21.41 -3.74 -15.58
C VAL A 137 21.66 -5.25 -15.67
N ALA A 138 22.64 -5.66 -16.47
CA ALA A 138 23.05 -7.07 -16.53
C ALA A 138 23.54 -7.53 -15.15
N LYS A 139 22.81 -8.48 -14.55
CA LYS A 139 23.13 -9.03 -13.23
C LYS A 139 23.97 -10.30 -13.38
N ASP A 140 25.19 -10.27 -12.86
CA ASP A 140 26.06 -11.44 -12.76
C ASP A 140 25.46 -12.54 -11.85
N THR A 141 25.91 -13.78 -12.05
CA THR A 141 25.45 -14.97 -11.32
C THR A 141 25.61 -14.80 -9.82
N TYR A 142 26.73 -14.23 -9.37
CA TYR A 142 26.97 -13.95 -7.95
C TYR A 142 25.94 -12.97 -7.39
N ARG A 143 25.66 -11.88 -8.11
CA ARG A 143 24.68 -10.87 -7.71
C ARG A 143 23.27 -11.47 -7.62
N ARG A 144 22.88 -12.32 -8.57
CA ARG A 144 21.56 -13.00 -8.53
C ARG A 144 21.43 -13.94 -7.33
N ALA A 145 22.49 -14.68 -7.00
CA ALA A 145 22.51 -15.60 -5.87
C ALA A 145 22.34 -14.89 -4.52
N VAL A 146 22.80 -13.65 -4.40
CA VAL A 146 22.61 -12.82 -3.19
C VAL A 146 21.23 -12.14 -3.18
N GLU A 147 20.77 -11.63 -4.33
CA GLU A 147 19.50 -10.89 -4.40
C GLU A 147 18.27 -11.78 -4.18
N GLN A 148 18.26 -13.01 -4.72
CA GLN A 148 17.12 -13.92 -4.58
C GLN A 148 16.69 -14.22 -3.13
N PRO A 149 17.59 -14.65 -2.22
CA PRO A 149 17.21 -14.92 -0.84
C PRO A 149 16.76 -13.65 -0.10
N ILE A 150 17.34 -12.48 -0.41
CA ILE A 150 16.94 -11.20 0.19
C ILE A 150 15.52 -10.83 -0.26
N SER A 151 15.24 -10.93 -1.57
CA SER A 151 13.90 -10.68 -2.10
C SER A 151 12.86 -11.64 -1.53
N LEU A 152 13.22 -12.91 -1.33
CA LEU A 152 12.34 -13.90 -0.70
C LEU A 152 12.06 -13.55 0.76
N LEU A 153 13.09 -13.19 1.53
CA LEU A 153 12.93 -12.80 2.93
C LEU A 153 12.07 -11.55 3.07
N ILE A 154 12.27 -10.54 2.22
CA ILE A 154 11.44 -9.33 2.19
C ILE A 154 9.99 -9.69 1.84
N ALA A 155 9.76 -10.55 0.85
CA ALA A 155 8.42 -10.99 0.48
C ALA A 155 7.73 -11.74 1.64
N THR A 156 8.41 -12.68 2.29
CA THR A 156 7.88 -13.41 3.45
C THR A 156 7.70 -12.48 4.66
N TYR A 157 8.54 -11.49 4.85
CA TYR A 157 8.38 -10.52 5.93
C TYR A 157 7.15 -9.61 5.71
N SER A 158 6.89 -9.22 4.46
CA SER A 158 5.78 -8.34 4.11
C SER A 158 4.45 -9.06 3.93
N TYR A 159 4.47 -10.31 3.45
CA TYR A 159 3.27 -11.11 3.13
C TYR A 159 3.14 -12.40 3.95
N GLY A 160 4.06 -12.69 4.87
CA GLY A 160 4.09 -13.94 5.67
C GLY A 160 2.84 -14.29 6.47
N PRO A 161 1.93 -13.37 6.84
CA PRO A 161 0.63 -13.75 7.39
C PRO A 161 -0.37 -14.27 6.34
N PHE A 162 -0.07 -14.15 5.05
CA PHE A 162 -0.94 -14.46 3.91
C PHE A 162 -0.32 -15.48 2.93
N ALA A 163 0.80 -16.12 3.31
CA ALA A 163 1.48 -17.17 2.54
C ALA A 163 1.20 -18.56 3.13
#